data_AF-A0A229R7L7-F1
#
_entry.id   AF-A0A229R7L7-F1
#
_cell.length_a   1.000
_cell.length_b   1.000
_cell.length_c   1.000
_cell.angle_alpha   90.00
_cell.angle_beta   90.00
_cell.angle_gamma   90.00
#
_symmetry.space_group_name_H-M   'P 1'
#
loop_
_entity.id
_entity.type
_entity.pdbx_description
1 polymer ?
#
loop_
_entity_poly.entity_id
_entity_poly.type
_entity_poly.pdbx_seq_one_letter_code
_entity_poly.pdbx_strand_id
1 'polypeptide(L)'
;MIIDARPKGHRAMSPVTSRGRAWWPVGAFAALALACLVAWATTGDSHSDLEIYRFGVDTLWNGGDLYGALPLSDAGIPLLFIYPPFAALVLTPLALVPWTGSVLLLFALGLAALGVTFYAIARTLWPSADRRKALLVASLAITPALFLEPVRQT
;
A
#
# COMPACT_ATOMS: atom_id res chain seq x y z
N MET A 1 -64.25 -12.67 -44.84
CA MET A 1 -62.78 -12.58 -44.76
C MET A 1 -62.45 -11.72 -43.54
N ILE A 2 -62.27 -12.36 -42.39
CA ILE A 2 -61.94 -11.70 -41.10
C ILE A 2 -60.47 -12.03 -40.83
N ILE A 3 -59.65 -11.00 -40.67
CA ILE A 3 -58.19 -11.11 -40.51
C ILE A 3 -57.88 -11.48 -39.06
N ASP A 4 -57.25 -12.63 -38.85
CA ASP A 4 -56.70 -13.12 -37.59
C ASP A 4 -55.47 -12.29 -37.19
N ALA A 5 -55.58 -11.55 -36.09
CA ALA A 5 -54.49 -10.76 -35.51
C ALA A 5 -53.82 -11.54 -34.37
N ARG A 6 -52.79 -12.33 -34.70
CA ARG A 6 -51.91 -12.97 -33.72
C ARG A 6 -51.07 -11.90 -32.96
N PRO A 7 -50.99 -11.94 -31.63
CA PRO A 7 -50.13 -11.03 -30.88
C PRO A 7 -48.65 -11.37 -31.08
N LYS A 8 -47.83 -10.36 -31.41
CA LYS A 8 -46.36 -10.48 -31.52
C LYS A 8 -45.78 -10.75 -30.12
N GLY A 9 -45.29 -11.98 -29.92
CA GLY A 9 -44.59 -12.36 -28.69
C GLY A 9 -43.35 -11.49 -28.46
N HIS A 10 -43.27 -10.88 -27.28
CA HIS A 10 -42.04 -10.22 -26.83
C HIS A 10 -40.97 -11.30 -26.61
N ARG A 11 -39.92 -11.30 -27.43
CA ARG A 11 -38.71 -12.10 -27.17
C ARG A 11 -38.10 -11.61 -25.86
N ALA A 12 -38.20 -12.42 -24.80
CA ALA A 12 -37.45 -12.21 -23.58
C ALA A 12 -35.94 -12.18 -23.93
N MET A 13 -35.30 -11.03 -23.74
CA MET A 13 -33.85 -10.94 -23.81
C MET A 13 -33.26 -11.78 -22.67
N SER A 14 -32.49 -12.81 -23.02
CA SER A 14 -31.74 -13.57 -22.01
C SER A 14 -30.70 -12.66 -21.36
N PRO A 15 -30.47 -12.76 -20.04
CA PRO A 15 -29.47 -11.95 -19.36
C PRO A 15 -28.10 -12.33 -19.91
N VAL A 16 -27.38 -11.35 -20.48
CA VAL A 16 -25.97 -11.51 -20.83
C VAL A 16 -25.21 -11.77 -19.54
N THR A 17 -24.89 -13.04 -19.27
CA THR A 17 -24.11 -13.40 -18.09
C THR A 17 -22.70 -12.85 -18.25
N SER A 18 -22.36 -11.85 -17.43
CA SER A 18 -21.10 -11.10 -17.51
C SER A 18 -19.91 -11.89 -16.93
N ARG A 19 -19.64 -13.09 -17.46
CA ARG A 19 -18.55 -13.95 -16.98
C ARG A 19 -17.20 -13.22 -16.94
N GLY A 20 -16.93 -12.28 -17.85
CA GLY A 20 -15.71 -11.48 -17.86
C GLY A 20 -15.56 -10.48 -16.71
N ARG A 21 -16.64 -10.09 -16.01
CA ARG A 21 -16.59 -9.09 -14.93
C ARG A 21 -16.08 -9.67 -13.61
N ALA A 22 -16.21 -10.99 -13.42
CA ALA A 22 -15.81 -11.69 -12.19
C ALA A 22 -14.29 -11.83 -12.03
N TRP A 23 -13.51 -11.71 -13.11
CA TRP A 23 -12.06 -11.93 -13.09
C TRP A 23 -11.25 -10.66 -12.77
N TRP A 24 -11.86 -9.48 -12.88
CA TRP A 24 -11.18 -8.20 -12.63
C TRP A 24 -10.62 -8.08 -11.22
N PRO A 25 -11.34 -8.44 -10.14
CA PRO A 25 -10.78 -8.41 -8.79
C PRO A 25 -9.59 -9.35 -8.66
N VAL A 26 -9.73 -10.57 -9.17
CA VAL A 26 -8.66 -11.59 -9.11
C VAL A 26 -7.42 -11.09 -9.84
N GLY A 27 -7.58 -10.52 -11.05
CA GLY A 27 -6.48 -9.93 -11.80
C GLY A 27 -5.83 -8.75 -11.10
N ALA A 28 -6.61 -7.86 -10.50
CA ALA A 28 -6.08 -6.71 -9.75
C ALA A 28 -5.30 -7.13 -8.50
N PHE A 29 -5.79 -8.11 -7.75
CA PHE A 29 -5.07 -8.65 -6.59
C PHE A 29 -3.81 -9.41 -7.01
N ALA A 30 -3.86 -10.19 -8.09
CA ALA A 30 -2.69 -10.88 -8.63
C ALA A 30 -1.63 -9.88 -9.12
N ALA A 31 -2.03 -8.81 -9.80
CA ALA A 31 -1.14 -7.74 -10.24
C ALA A 31 -0.50 -7.01 -9.06
N LEU A 32 -1.27 -6.69 -8.01
CA LEU A 32 -0.74 -6.10 -6.78
C LEU A 32 0.25 -7.03 -6.08
N ALA A 33 -0.07 -8.32 -5.96
CA ALA A 33 0.82 -9.30 -5.35
C ALA A 33 2.15 -9.42 -6.13
N LEU A 34 2.07 -9.47 -7.46
CA LEU A 34 3.25 -9.45 -8.33
C LEU A 34 4.03 -8.14 -8.17
N ALA A 35 3.36 -6.99 -8.10
CA ALA A 35 4.02 -5.71 -7.90
C ALA A 35 4.75 -5.65 -6.55
N CYS A 36 4.16 -6.16 -5.47
CA CYS A 36 4.84 -6.29 -4.19
C CYS A 36 6.07 -7.19 -4.27
N LEU A 37 5.99 -8.33 -4.98
CA LEU A 37 7.12 -9.23 -5.19
C LEU A 37 8.24 -8.56 -5.99
N VAL A 38 7.90 -7.85 -7.07
CA VAL A 38 8.88 -7.13 -7.89
C VAL A 38 9.49 -5.98 -7.10
N ALA A 39 8.68 -5.20 -6.37
CA ALA A 39 9.17 -4.15 -5.49
C ALA A 39 10.17 -4.74 -4.50
N TRP A 40 9.78 -5.77 -3.75
CA TRP A 40 10.67 -6.47 -2.81
C TRP A 40 11.98 -6.95 -3.44
N ALA A 41 11.93 -7.51 -4.66
CA ALA A 41 13.11 -8.01 -5.35
C ALA A 41 14.00 -6.92 -5.97
N THR A 42 13.52 -5.67 -6.03
CA THR A 42 14.21 -4.54 -6.68
C THR A 42 14.51 -3.38 -5.74
N THR A 43 13.93 -3.37 -4.54
CA THR A 43 14.35 -2.50 -3.45
C THR A 43 15.79 -2.84 -3.09
N GLY A 44 16.69 -1.86 -3.19
CA GLY A 44 18.09 -2.04 -2.80
C GLY A 44 18.25 -2.24 -1.30
N ASP A 45 19.47 -2.46 -0.85
CA ASP A 45 19.74 -2.74 0.57
C ASP A 45 19.58 -1.50 1.48
N SER A 46 19.59 -0.28 0.92
CA SER A 46 19.51 0.98 1.66
C SER A 46 18.08 1.32 2.10
N HIS A 47 17.86 1.43 3.42
CA HIS A 47 16.58 1.82 4.03
C HIS A 47 16.77 3.01 4.97
N SER A 48 17.12 4.18 4.41
CA SER A 48 17.53 5.35 5.19
C SER A 48 16.48 5.79 6.22
N ASP A 49 15.20 5.70 5.88
CA ASP A 49 14.11 6.01 6.81
C ASP A 49 14.12 5.05 8.01
N LEU A 50 14.23 3.74 7.75
CA LEU A 50 14.28 2.73 8.80
C LEU A 50 15.51 2.88 9.71
N GLU A 51 16.66 3.23 9.15
CA GLU A 51 17.87 3.53 9.91
C GLU A 51 17.65 4.72 10.86
N ILE A 52 17.09 5.84 10.36
CA ILE A 52 16.76 7.01 11.20
C ILE A 52 15.84 6.59 12.35
N TYR A 53 14.81 5.78 12.05
CA TYR A 53 13.84 5.35 13.06
C TYR A 53 14.48 4.50 14.16
N ARG A 54 15.31 3.51 13.76
CA ARG A 54 15.97 2.63 14.71
C ARG A 54 17.07 3.34 15.51
N PHE A 55 17.88 4.17 14.86
CA PHE A 55 18.92 4.96 15.54
C PHE A 55 18.34 5.98 16.51
N GLY A 56 17.20 6.58 16.19
CA GLY A 56 16.49 7.46 17.11
C GLY A 56 16.00 6.72 18.36
N VAL A 57 15.40 5.54 18.18
CA VAL A 57 14.96 4.69 19.29
C VAL A 57 16.14 4.27 20.16
N ASP A 58 17.21 3.76 19.54
CA ASP A 58 18.40 3.29 20.26
C ASP A 58 19.08 4.45 21.02
N THR A 59 19.18 5.63 20.42
CA THR A 59 19.70 6.83 21.09
C THR A 59 18.85 7.19 22.30
N LEU A 60 17.52 7.20 22.16
CA LEU A 60 16.61 7.50 23.26
C LEU A 60 16.75 6.48 24.41
N TRP A 61 16.82 5.19 24.10
CA TRP A 61 16.94 4.13 25.12
C TRP A 61 18.26 4.18 25.89
N ASN A 62 19.33 4.62 25.24
CA ASN A 62 20.65 4.76 25.87
C ASN A 62 20.83 6.11 26.56
N GLY A 63 19.80 6.96 26.63
CA GLY A 63 19.87 8.29 27.25
C GLY A 63 20.73 9.29 26.48
N GLY A 64 20.92 9.07 25.18
CA GLY A 64 21.68 9.96 24.30
C GLY A 64 20.90 11.19 23.86
N ASP A 65 21.60 12.10 23.18
CA ASP A 65 20.99 13.28 22.56
C ASP A 65 20.28 12.88 21.26
N LEU A 66 18.94 12.80 21.31
CA LEU A 66 18.10 12.42 20.18
C LEU A 66 18.27 13.36 18.98
N TYR A 67 18.65 14.61 19.20
CA TYR A 67 18.85 15.61 18.13
C TYR A 67 20.33 15.83 17.79
N GLY A 68 21.21 15.02 18.38
CA GLY A 68 22.63 14.99 18.10
C GLY A 68 22.96 14.19 16.83
N ALA A 69 24.25 13.92 16.64
CA ALA A 69 24.72 13.08 15.54
C ALA A 69 24.32 11.60 15.78
N LEU A 70 23.68 10.99 14.79
CA LEU A 70 23.38 9.55 14.77
C LEU A 70 24.50 8.77 14.05
N PRO A 71 24.54 7.44 14.19
CA PRO A 71 25.38 6.60 13.33
C PRO A 71 25.14 6.89 11.85
N LEU A 72 26.18 6.73 11.03
CA LEU A 72 26.07 6.85 9.58
C LEU A 72 25.13 5.77 9.05
N SER A 73 24.32 6.12 8.05
CA SER A 73 23.57 5.13 7.25
C SER A 73 24.52 4.11 6.61
N ASP A 74 24.01 2.97 6.16
CA ASP A 74 24.77 2.03 5.31
C ASP A 74 25.32 2.70 4.04
N ALA A 75 24.67 3.76 3.56
CA ALA A 75 25.12 4.59 2.43
C ALA A 75 26.21 5.63 2.80
N GLY A 76 26.70 5.66 4.06
CA GLY A 76 27.70 6.62 4.55
C GLY A 76 27.18 8.05 4.74
N ILE A 77 25.87 8.26 4.70
CA ILE A 77 25.20 9.54 4.86
C ILE A 77 24.95 9.82 6.36
N PRO A 78 25.26 11.03 6.85
CA PRO A 78 24.85 11.46 8.19
C PRO A 78 23.33 11.53 8.29
N LEU A 79 22.77 10.80 9.25
CA LEU A 79 21.34 10.78 9.53
C LEU A 79 21.00 11.70 10.71
N LEU A 80 19.80 12.28 10.68
CA LEU A 80 19.28 13.13 11.75
C LEU A 80 17.87 12.67 12.14
N PHE A 81 17.61 12.58 13.44
CA PHE A 81 16.25 12.40 13.94
C PHE A 81 15.61 13.77 14.10
N ILE A 82 14.74 14.15 13.16
CA ILE A 82 14.08 15.47 13.16
C ILE A 82 12.65 15.42 13.70
N TYR A 83 12.21 14.26 14.17
CA TYR A 83 10.83 14.03 14.58
C TYR A 83 10.62 14.40 16.06
N PRO A 84 9.36 14.61 16.49
CA PRO A 84 9.06 14.77 17.91
C PRO A 84 9.50 13.55 18.73
N PRO A 85 9.88 13.71 20.01
CA PRO A 85 10.40 12.58 20.81
C PRO A 85 9.40 11.42 20.96
N PHE A 86 8.09 11.71 20.93
CA PHE A 86 7.07 10.66 20.98
C PHE A 86 7.15 9.70 19.80
N ALA A 87 7.70 10.13 18.65
CA ALA A 87 7.88 9.27 17.48
C ALA A 87 8.83 8.11 17.79
N ALA A 88 9.93 8.35 18.52
CA ALA A 88 10.85 7.29 18.94
C ALA A 88 10.15 6.28 19.89
N LEU A 89 9.18 6.72 20.69
CA LEU A 89 8.37 5.80 21.49
C LEU A 89 7.45 4.93 20.61
N VAL A 90 6.79 5.53 19.61
CA VAL A 90 5.91 4.80 18.69
C VAL A 90 6.68 3.85 17.79
N LEU A 91 7.90 4.22 17.40
CA LEU A 91 8.78 3.44 16.51
C LEU A 91 9.56 2.35 17.25
N THR A 92 9.45 2.26 18.57
CA THR A 92 10.03 1.19 19.41
C THR A 92 9.87 -0.23 18.83
N PRO A 93 8.70 -0.65 18.31
CA PRO A 93 8.55 -1.98 17.72
C PRO A 93 9.51 -2.24 16.55
N LEU A 94 9.90 -1.21 15.79
CA LEU A 94 10.86 -1.33 14.70
C LEU A 94 12.28 -1.59 15.22
N ALA A 95 12.61 -1.23 16.46
CA ALA A 95 13.93 -1.51 17.06
C ALA A 95 13.99 -2.87 17.76
N LEU A 96 12.84 -3.37 18.26
CA LEU A 96 12.74 -4.63 19.00
C LEU A 96 12.93 -5.90 18.15
N VAL A 97 12.60 -5.82 16.86
CA VAL A 97 12.71 -6.95 15.93
C VAL A 97 14.06 -6.94 15.19
N PRO A 98 14.53 -8.08 14.66
CA PRO A 98 15.71 -8.10 13.79
C PRO A 98 15.54 -7.19 12.56
N TRP A 99 16.63 -6.81 11.92
CA TRP A 99 16.64 -5.92 10.75
C TRP A 99 15.61 -6.33 9.69
N THR A 100 15.65 -7.58 9.23
CA THR A 100 14.68 -8.11 8.25
C THR A 100 13.24 -8.03 8.74
N GLY A 101 13.01 -8.26 10.04
CA GLY A 101 11.69 -8.10 10.64
C GLY A 101 11.21 -6.65 10.61
N SER A 102 12.13 -5.70 10.75
CA SER A 102 11.85 -4.26 10.72
C SER A 102 11.49 -3.80 9.32
N VAL A 103 12.25 -4.25 8.31
CA VAL A 103 11.97 -4.00 6.90
C VAL A 103 10.60 -4.55 6.52
N LEU A 104 10.30 -5.81 6.88
CA LEU A 104 8.98 -6.41 6.61
C LEU A 104 7.85 -5.68 7.31
N LEU A 105 8.06 -5.26 8.56
CA LEU A 105 7.07 -4.51 9.33
C LEU A 105 6.81 -3.13 8.70
N LEU A 106 7.86 -2.38 8.37
CA LEU A 106 7.75 -1.06 7.75
C LEU A 106 7.10 -1.16 6.37
N PHE A 107 7.48 -2.15 5.55
CA PHE A 107 6.85 -2.41 4.26
C PHE A 107 5.36 -2.73 4.40
N ALA A 108 4.98 -3.60 5.35
CA ALA A 108 3.58 -3.93 5.59
C ALA A 108 2.76 -2.72 6.07
N LEU A 109 3.34 -1.90 6.96
CA LEU A 109 2.71 -0.66 7.44
C LEU A 109 2.55 0.36 6.31
N GLY A 110 3.58 0.55 5.49
CA GLY A 110 3.55 1.44 4.31
C GLY A 110 2.50 0.99 3.29
N LEU A 111 2.47 -0.31 2.97
CA LEU A 111 1.48 -0.89 2.06
C LEU A 111 0.05 -0.72 2.59
N ALA A 112 -0.16 -0.94 3.89
CA ALA A 112 -1.45 -0.74 4.53
C ALA A 112 -1.86 0.75 4.53
N ALA A 113 -0.96 1.66 4.89
CA ALA A 113 -1.21 3.10 4.89
C ALA A 113 -1.56 3.60 3.47
N LEU A 114 -0.82 3.14 2.46
CA LEU A 114 -1.08 3.48 1.06
C LEU A 114 -2.44 2.94 0.59
N GLY A 115 -2.76 1.69 0.97
CA GLY A 115 -4.07 1.10 0.68
C GLY A 115 -5.23 1.81 1.35
N VAL A 116 -5.10 2.19 2.62
CA VAL A 116 -6.09 3.00 3.34
C VAL A 116 -6.25 4.37 2.68
N THR A 117 -5.15 5.00 2.29
CA THR A 117 -5.16 6.32 1.63
C THR A 117 -5.91 6.25 0.31
N PHE A 118 -5.56 5.34 -0.60
CA PHE A 118 -6.27 5.19 -1.87
C PHE A 118 -7.71 4.73 -1.69
N TYR A 119 -8.00 3.88 -0.72
CA TYR A 119 -9.37 3.50 -0.39
C TYR A 119 -10.19 4.71 0.08
N ALA A 120 -9.65 5.53 0.97
CA ALA A 120 -10.30 6.76 1.44
C ALA A 120 -10.52 7.76 0.29
N ILE A 121 -9.53 7.94 -0.58
CA ILE A 121 -9.66 8.77 -1.80
C ILE A 121 -10.78 8.23 -2.69
N ALA A 122 -10.81 6.92 -2.97
CA ALA A 122 -11.84 6.31 -3.80
C ALA A 122 -13.24 6.47 -3.19
N ARG A 123 -13.39 6.28 -1.87
CA ARG A 123 -14.66 6.48 -1.16
C ARG A 123 -15.12 7.94 -1.15
N THR A 124 -14.17 8.89 -1.13
CA THR A 124 -14.45 10.33 -1.12
C THR A 124 -14.83 10.84 -2.51
N LEU A 125 -14.07 10.48 -3.54
CA LEU A 125 -14.30 10.92 -4.93
C LEU A 125 -15.43 10.15 -5.63
N TRP A 126 -15.73 8.93 -5.18
CA TRP A 126 -16.80 8.12 -5.73
C TRP A 126 -17.71 7.55 -4.62
N PRO A 127 -18.59 8.39 -4.02
CA PRO A 127 -19.43 7.97 -2.90
C PRO A 127 -20.37 6.80 -3.22
N SER A 128 -20.83 6.72 -4.47
CA SER A 128 -21.71 5.65 -4.98
C SER A 128 -20.98 4.32 -5.29
N ALA A 129 -19.65 4.28 -5.22
CA ALA A 129 -18.91 3.03 -5.31
C ALA A 129 -19.21 2.13 -4.11
N ASP A 130 -19.54 0.86 -4.35
CA ASP A 130 -19.54 -0.13 -3.29
C ASP A 130 -18.11 -0.40 -2.76
N ARG A 131 -18.02 -1.06 -1.60
CA ARG A 131 -16.72 -1.38 -0.97
C ARG A 131 -15.79 -2.19 -1.87
N ARG A 132 -16.33 -3.08 -2.72
CA ARG A 132 -15.52 -3.94 -3.60
C ARG A 132 -14.88 -3.12 -4.72
N LYS A 133 -15.63 -2.18 -5.31
CA LYS A 133 -15.10 -1.24 -6.32
C LYS A 133 -14.04 -0.32 -5.73
N ALA A 134 -14.26 0.22 -4.53
CA ALA A 134 -13.27 1.04 -3.86
C ALA A 134 -11.97 0.27 -3.56
N LEU A 135 -12.07 -0.99 -3.11
CA LEU A 135 -10.90 -1.86 -2.92
C LEU A 135 -10.21 -2.19 -4.25
N LEU A 136 -10.96 -2.47 -5.31
CA LEU A 136 -10.39 -2.69 -6.64
C LEU A 136 -9.58 -1.48 -7.12
N VAL A 137 -10.16 -0.28 -7.01
CA VAL A 137 -9.49 0.98 -7.38
C VAL A 137 -8.25 1.20 -6.53
N ALA A 138 -8.33 0.98 -5.22
CA ALA A 138 -7.18 1.08 -4.33
C ALA A 138 -6.06 0.12 -4.73
N SER A 139 -6.35 -1.17 -4.96
CA SER A 139 -5.35 -2.16 -5.40
C SER A 139 -4.67 -1.76 -6.73
N LEU A 140 -5.46 -1.24 -7.68
CA LEU A 140 -4.93 -0.76 -8.95
C LEU A 140 -4.06 0.48 -8.80
N ALA A 141 -4.37 1.37 -7.85
CA ALA A 141 -3.60 2.59 -7.58
C ALA A 141 -2.30 2.32 -6.81
N ILE A 142 -2.31 1.37 -5.87
CA ILE A 142 -1.11 0.94 -5.13
C ILE A 142 -0.06 0.37 -6.09
N THR A 143 -0.49 -0.43 -7.07
CA THR A 143 0.41 -1.16 -7.97
C THR A 143 1.50 -0.27 -8.62
N PRO A 144 1.18 0.82 -9.35
CA PRO A 144 2.20 1.72 -9.89
C PRO A 144 2.86 2.58 -8.79
N ALA A 145 2.17 2.88 -7.70
CA ALA A 145 2.70 3.71 -6.62
C ALA A 145 3.91 3.07 -5.92
N LEU A 146 3.96 1.73 -5.85
CA LEU A 146 5.12 0.98 -5.32
C LEU A 146 6.43 1.27 -6.05
N PHE A 147 6.38 1.77 -7.28
CA PHE A 147 7.57 2.04 -8.10
C PHE A 147 7.99 3.51 -8.10
N LEU A 148 7.19 4.38 -7.47
CA LEU A 148 7.56 5.78 -7.29
C LEU A 148 8.76 5.85 -6.33
N GLU A 149 9.71 6.73 -6.64
CA GLU A 149 10.94 6.88 -5.84
C GLU A 149 10.66 7.10 -4.35
N PRO A 150 9.68 7.92 -3.92
CA PRO A 150 9.39 8.11 -2.50
C PRO A 150 8.91 6.85 -1.78
N VAL A 151 8.30 5.89 -2.50
CA VAL A 151 7.80 4.64 -1.90
C VAL A 151 8.88 3.56 -1.92
N ARG A 152 9.78 3.61 -2.90
CA ARG A 152 10.86 2.63 -3.07
C ARG A 152 12.03 2.86 -2.11
N GLN A 153 12.21 4.08 -1.61
CA GLN A 153 13.36 4.46 -0.78
C GLN A 153 13.05 4.56 0.73
N THR A 154 11.80 4.31 1.14
CA THR A 154 11.38 4.19 2.54
C THR A 154 11.62 2.78 3.06
#